data_AF-A0A4T0FF33-F1
#
_entry.id   AF-A0A4T0FF33-F1
#
_cell.length_a   1.000
_cell.length_b   1.000
_cell.length_c   1.000
_cell.angle_alpha   90.00
_cell.angle_beta   90.00
_cell.angle_gamma   90.00
#
_symmetry.space_group_name_H-M   'P 1'
#
loop_
_entity.id
_entity.type
_entity.pdbx_description
1 polymer ?
#
loop_
_entity_poly.entity_id
_entity_poly.type
_entity_poly.pdbx_seq_one_letter_code
_entity_poly.pdbx_strand_id
1 'polypeptide(L)'
;MTEQAGSEAAGTRTILCYGTLMVPQILKKVLNLDSTAQLTISNALLPGYTRHHVIGEDYPAITTDGEAILQRPLTREESTVRGALIEGLTDEHVHLLDRFEGYEYDRIHTKALRVTSQEICTEQWKPSTNVAEDVIDDVDCEVYVWRDGSDRLDKTLWTFDAFIKEKLHRWVKVDDAKADNSAVEEAAAQLRETNFAFLRDERRFEGSDSGSRTQTPRPRVSDFGRERRQDFCMSDDYVNLNHGSFGTVPRHVMLSSRKLQDKIEANPDLWYVEAEYEAPLNKARRRLSKLVRCDTDDLVFVPNATHGVSQILANVKFNPEDEIFVFSSTYPSCLNACRSVLDSNTGLRMTIIPLTFPTTHEDIVADFETTLMASASPKLALIDAISSKPGCRLPWQRLVEVCRKNHVLSLVDAAQEIGHQDVGLTEAQPDFWVSNCHKWLYTQRGCAVMYVAKENQKLFRSSMPTGPYYNSPDVTGSGRGHTFADMHSWSGTVDLTPYLSVNAALDYRESIGGEARINQYCRSLAIQSGKALAELWGTCILDNDAYELTSNMVNVKLPLELSQLPSDTNINDLSKHIQRQLMHSPNKRYSVSIYQHDFALWARISAQIYVSYEDIVFDFGYRVLDICKDY
;
A
#
# COMPACT_ATOMS: atom_id res chain seq x y z
N MET A 1 1.74 59.97 10.85
CA MET A 1 0.43 59.55 10.33
C MET A 1 0.48 58.04 10.23
N THR A 2 -0.15 57.38 11.18
CA THR A 2 -0.31 55.92 11.25
C THR A 2 -1.47 55.53 10.34
N GLU A 3 -1.19 54.80 9.26
CA GLU A 3 -2.23 54.15 8.44
C GLU A 3 -2.55 52.78 9.01
N GLN A 4 -3.84 52.59 9.28
CA GLN A 4 -4.46 51.40 9.83
C GLN A 4 -4.46 50.27 8.78
N ALA A 5 -3.81 49.16 9.10
CA ALA A 5 -4.13 47.88 8.48
C ALA A 5 -5.44 47.37 9.11
N GLY A 6 -6.47 47.20 8.28
CA GLY A 6 -7.74 46.60 8.69
C GLY A 6 -7.53 45.15 9.10
N SER A 7 -7.85 44.85 10.36
CA SER A 7 -8.07 43.50 10.84
C SER A 7 -9.35 42.96 10.21
N GLU A 8 -9.25 42.08 9.22
CA GLU A 8 -10.37 41.20 8.87
C GLU A 8 -10.70 40.35 10.10
N ALA A 9 -11.95 40.40 10.55
CA ALA A 9 -12.44 39.52 11.60
C ALA A 9 -12.39 38.09 11.08
N ALA A 10 -11.76 37.17 11.83
CA ALA A 10 -11.77 35.75 11.53
C ALA A 10 -13.22 35.27 11.38
N GLY A 11 -13.61 34.90 10.15
CA GLY A 11 -14.97 34.46 9.86
C GLY A 11 -15.26 33.14 10.56
N THR A 12 -16.22 33.13 11.47
CA THR A 12 -16.73 31.89 12.04
C THR A 12 -17.57 31.15 11.00
N ARG A 13 -17.42 29.83 10.92
CA ARG A 13 -18.20 28.97 10.02
C ARG A 13 -19.37 28.31 10.72
N THR A 14 -20.32 27.90 9.90
CA THR A 14 -21.51 27.17 10.30
C THR A 14 -21.55 25.85 9.54
N ILE A 15 -21.58 24.72 10.27
CA ILE A 15 -21.65 23.38 9.68
C ILE A 15 -22.85 22.62 10.24
N LEU A 16 -23.62 21.99 9.37
CA LEU A 16 -24.63 21.02 9.77
C LEU A 16 -23.98 19.65 9.95
N CYS A 17 -23.85 19.22 11.20
CA CYS A 17 -23.42 17.88 11.55
C CYS A 17 -24.63 16.93 11.59
N TYR A 18 -24.46 15.69 11.16
CA TYR A 18 -25.45 14.63 11.31
C TYR A 18 -24.78 13.34 11.81
N GLY A 19 -25.57 12.33 12.15
CA GLY A 19 -25.02 11.03 12.51
C GLY A 19 -24.29 11.05 13.86
N THR A 20 -23.06 10.54 13.88
CA THR A 20 -22.26 10.38 15.12
C THR A 20 -21.87 11.74 15.72
N LEU A 21 -21.59 12.75 14.88
CA LEU A 21 -21.22 14.10 15.32
C LEU A 21 -22.37 14.87 15.99
N MET A 22 -23.61 14.37 15.93
CA MET A 22 -24.71 14.92 16.72
C MET A 22 -24.58 14.60 18.22
N VAL A 23 -23.63 13.73 18.61
CA VAL A 23 -23.32 13.46 20.02
C VAL A 23 -22.26 14.46 20.49
N PRO A 24 -22.57 15.36 21.44
CA PRO A 24 -21.65 16.42 21.86
C PRO A 24 -20.30 15.90 22.36
N GLN A 25 -20.26 14.73 23.00
CA GLN A 25 -19.02 14.10 23.50
C GLN A 25 -18.09 13.69 22.34
N ILE A 26 -18.66 13.16 21.25
CA ILE A 26 -17.91 12.81 20.05
C ILE A 26 -17.43 14.09 19.37
N LEU A 27 -18.33 15.07 19.19
CA LEU A 27 -18.02 16.35 18.57
C LEU A 27 -16.87 17.09 19.30
N LYS A 28 -16.94 17.22 20.63
CA LYS A 28 -15.87 17.84 21.42
C LYS A 28 -14.53 17.13 21.28
N LYS A 29 -14.54 15.80 21.27
CA LYS A 29 -13.33 14.98 21.10
C LYS A 29 -12.73 15.16 19.71
N VAL A 30 -13.56 15.22 18.67
CA VAL A 30 -13.12 15.45 17.28
C VAL A 30 -12.54 16.85 17.12
N LEU A 31 -13.22 17.85 17.66
CA LEU A 31 -12.83 19.26 17.56
C LEU A 31 -11.75 19.67 18.57
N ASN A 32 -11.30 18.76 19.44
CA ASN A 32 -10.35 19.02 20.51
C ASN A 32 -10.73 20.26 21.35
N LEU A 33 -12.01 20.38 21.70
CA LEU A 33 -12.53 21.55 22.41
C LEU A 33 -12.18 21.51 23.90
N ASP A 34 -11.49 22.55 24.36
CA ASP A 34 -11.30 22.82 25.79
C ASP A 34 -12.61 23.34 26.43
N SER A 35 -12.68 23.25 27.76
CA SER A 35 -13.86 23.65 28.55
C SER A 35 -14.32 25.11 28.39
N THR A 36 -13.51 25.96 27.74
CA THR A 36 -13.76 27.38 27.52
C THR A 36 -14.33 27.70 26.13
N ALA A 37 -14.34 26.75 25.19
CA ALA A 37 -14.86 26.96 23.85
C ALA A 37 -16.40 27.05 23.85
N GLN A 38 -16.94 28.17 23.36
CA GLN A 38 -18.39 28.40 23.27
C GLN A 38 -18.85 28.26 21.82
N LEU A 39 -19.14 27.03 21.40
CA LEU A 39 -19.90 26.79 20.17
C LEU A 39 -21.39 26.86 20.47
N THR A 40 -22.16 27.35 19.50
CA THR A 40 -23.63 27.32 19.57
C THR A 40 -24.17 26.18 18.72
N ILE A 41 -25.21 25.52 19.21
CA ILE A 41 -25.85 24.36 18.59
C ILE A 41 -27.36 24.58 18.53
N SER A 42 -27.98 24.14 17.44
CA SER A 42 -29.44 24.07 17.31
C SER A 42 -29.83 22.83 16.50
N ASN A 43 -31.02 22.27 16.75
CA ASN A 43 -31.61 21.27 15.87
C ASN A 43 -31.96 21.90 14.52
N ALA A 44 -31.64 21.18 13.45
CA ALA A 44 -31.93 21.61 12.09
C ALA A 44 -32.35 20.43 11.20
N LEU A 45 -33.07 20.75 10.13
CA LEU A 45 -33.51 19.82 9.11
C LEU A 45 -32.85 20.17 7.77
N LEU A 46 -32.43 19.16 7.02
CA LEU A 46 -31.88 19.28 5.68
C LEU A 46 -32.75 18.49 4.70
N PRO A 47 -33.70 19.15 4.02
CA PRO A 47 -34.55 18.52 3.02
C PRO A 47 -33.77 18.09 1.76
N GLY A 48 -34.27 17.08 1.06
CA GLY A 48 -33.70 16.61 -0.21
C GLY A 48 -32.57 15.60 -0.08
N TYR A 49 -32.20 15.24 1.15
CA TYR A 49 -31.18 14.23 1.43
C TYR A 49 -31.79 13.05 2.17
N THR A 50 -31.22 11.87 1.93
CA THR A 50 -31.59 10.61 2.56
C THR A 50 -30.39 10.05 3.30
N ARG A 51 -30.60 9.50 4.50
CA ARG A 51 -29.52 8.96 5.34
C ARG A 51 -29.42 7.45 5.27
N HIS A 52 -28.26 6.94 4.89
CA HIS A 52 -28.01 5.52 4.70
C HIS A 52 -26.95 4.99 5.67
N HIS A 53 -27.04 3.69 5.96
CA HIS A 53 -25.92 2.99 6.58
C HIS A 53 -24.78 2.87 5.57
N VAL A 54 -23.57 3.25 5.99
CA VAL A 54 -22.35 2.87 5.26
C VAL A 54 -22.04 1.41 5.63
N ILE A 55 -21.88 0.56 4.62
CA ILE A 55 -21.72 -0.88 4.82
C ILE A 55 -20.45 -1.16 5.64
N GLY A 56 -20.64 -1.79 6.80
CA GLY A 56 -19.56 -2.19 7.69
C GLY A 56 -19.18 -1.14 8.75
N GLU A 57 -19.78 0.05 8.69
CA GLU A 57 -19.40 1.20 9.52
C GLU A 57 -20.49 1.57 10.54
N ASP A 58 -20.08 2.28 11.59
CA ASP A 58 -20.99 2.75 12.64
C ASP A 58 -21.58 4.14 12.33
N TYR A 59 -20.95 4.89 11.42
CA TYR A 59 -21.40 6.22 10.97
C TYR A 59 -22.29 6.17 9.72
N PRO A 60 -23.16 7.18 9.51
CA PRO A 60 -24.02 7.26 8.34
C PRO A 60 -23.45 8.09 7.20
N ALA A 61 -24.02 7.90 6.02
CA ALA A 61 -23.87 8.75 4.84
C ALA A 61 -25.17 9.48 4.51
N ILE A 62 -25.08 10.68 3.91
CA ILE A 62 -26.24 11.34 3.29
C ILE A 62 -26.03 11.50 1.77
N THR A 63 -27.11 11.35 1.01
CA THR A 63 -27.11 11.50 -0.45
C THR A 63 -28.48 11.95 -0.96
N THR A 64 -28.51 12.58 -2.12
CA THR A 64 -29.74 12.92 -2.86
C THR A 64 -30.34 11.72 -3.61
N ASP A 65 -29.60 10.62 -3.77
CA ASP A 65 -29.98 9.47 -4.59
C ASP A 65 -30.78 8.39 -3.83
N GLY A 66 -31.41 8.75 -2.71
CA GLY A 66 -32.04 7.79 -1.79
C GLY A 66 -33.11 6.91 -2.45
N GLU A 67 -33.93 7.46 -3.35
CA GLU A 67 -34.95 6.69 -4.10
C GLU A 67 -34.31 5.63 -5.01
N ALA A 68 -33.18 5.95 -5.66
CA ALA A 68 -32.46 5.02 -6.52
C ALA A 68 -31.85 3.87 -5.73
N ILE A 69 -31.31 4.17 -4.54
CA ILE A 69 -30.70 3.17 -3.65
C ILE A 69 -31.76 2.24 -3.05
N LEU A 70 -32.85 2.81 -2.52
CA LEU A 70 -33.93 2.06 -1.88
C LEU A 70 -34.89 1.40 -2.88
N GLN A 71 -34.85 1.82 -4.15
CA GLN A 71 -35.69 1.34 -5.23
C GLN A 71 -37.19 1.52 -4.93
N ARG A 72 -37.54 2.60 -4.24
CA ARG A 72 -38.92 2.99 -3.93
C ARG A 72 -39.01 4.51 -3.69
N PRO A 73 -40.21 5.11 -3.83
CA PRO A 73 -40.45 6.49 -3.40
C PRO A 73 -40.16 6.69 -1.92
N LEU A 74 -39.67 7.89 -1.58
CA LEU A 74 -39.39 8.29 -0.21
C LEU A 74 -40.57 9.05 0.40
N THR A 75 -40.80 8.85 1.70
CA THR A 75 -41.66 9.76 2.46
C THR A 75 -40.95 11.09 2.71
N ARG A 76 -41.70 12.12 3.10
CA ARG A 76 -41.13 13.43 3.48
C ARG A 76 -40.11 13.32 4.62
N GLU A 77 -40.35 12.41 5.57
CA GLU A 77 -39.46 12.16 6.69
C GLU A 77 -38.16 11.48 6.26
N GLU A 78 -38.22 10.54 5.30
CA GLU A 78 -37.05 9.82 4.80
C GLU A 78 -36.18 10.68 3.86
N SER A 79 -36.80 11.65 3.18
CA SER A 79 -36.14 12.64 2.32
C SER A 79 -35.70 13.91 3.07
N THR A 80 -35.65 13.85 4.40
CA THR A 80 -35.19 14.96 5.25
C THR A 80 -34.20 14.45 6.31
N VAL A 81 -32.96 14.93 6.26
CA VAL A 81 -31.91 14.59 7.24
C VAL A 81 -32.02 15.51 8.46
N ARG A 82 -32.04 14.94 9.67
CA ARG A 82 -32.01 15.70 10.92
C ARG A 82 -30.60 15.90 11.43
N GLY A 83 -30.17 17.13 11.65
CA GLY A 83 -28.81 17.43 12.07
C GLY A 83 -28.75 18.39 13.25
N ALA A 84 -27.53 18.61 13.71
CA ALA A 84 -27.15 19.65 14.63
C ALA A 84 -26.42 20.73 13.83
N LEU A 85 -26.98 21.94 13.79
CA LEU A 85 -26.34 23.10 13.20
C LEU A 85 -25.35 23.67 14.21
N ILE A 86 -24.06 23.59 13.90
CA ILE A 86 -22.96 24.05 14.76
C ILE A 86 -22.41 25.36 14.22
N GLU A 87 -22.46 26.39 15.05
CA GLU A 87 -22.06 27.75 14.73
C GLU A 87 -20.92 28.23 15.64
N GLY A 88 -20.04 29.06 15.10
CA GLY A 88 -18.84 29.53 15.80
C GLY A 88 -17.59 28.71 15.52
N LEU A 89 -17.58 27.89 14.46
CA LEU A 89 -16.43 27.06 14.11
C LEU A 89 -15.30 27.91 13.51
N THR A 90 -14.07 27.69 13.96
CA THR A 90 -12.87 28.28 13.35
C THR A 90 -12.42 27.44 12.17
N ASP A 91 -11.53 27.95 11.32
CA ASP A 91 -10.92 27.15 10.24
C ASP A 91 -10.16 25.92 10.78
N GLU A 92 -9.61 25.99 12.00
CA GLU A 92 -8.99 24.83 12.66
C GLU A 92 -10.02 23.76 13.03
N HIS A 93 -11.18 24.15 13.60
CA HIS A 93 -12.27 23.21 13.87
C HIS A 93 -12.75 22.54 12.58
N VAL A 94 -12.89 23.32 11.51
CA VAL A 94 -13.30 22.84 10.18
C VAL A 94 -12.26 21.86 9.61
N HIS A 95 -10.96 22.13 9.79
CA HIS A 95 -9.89 21.22 9.41
C HIS A 95 -9.93 19.90 10.19
N LEU A 96 -10.26 19.93 11.47
CA LEU A 96 -10.44 18.72 12.29
C LEU A 96 -11.65 17.90 11.83
N LEU A 97 -12.75 18.54 11.42
CA LEU A 97 -13.89 17.87 10.83
C LEU A 97 -13.55 17.24 9.48
N ASP A 98 -12.78 17.92 8.62
CA ASP A 98 -12.31 17.33 7.35
C ASP A 98 -11.49 16.07 7.57
N ARG A 99 -10.63 16.09 8.59
CA ARG A 99 -9.84 14.92 8.96
C ARG A 99 -10.69 13.79 9.51
N PHE A 100 -11.75 14.11 10.25
CA PHE A 100 -12.65 13.12 10.84
C PHE A 100 -13.53 12.45 9.79
N GLU A 101 -14.12 13.22 8.89
CA GLU A 101 -14.99 12.72 7.81
C GLU A 101 -14.17 12.02 6.72
N GLY A 102 -12.96 12.50 6.44
CA GLY A 102 -12.05 11.88 5.49
C GLY A 102 -12.46 12.08 4.02
N TYR A 103 -11.85 11.30 3.13
CA TYR A 103 -12.02 11.45 1.67
C TYR A 103 -13.36 10.89 1.13
N GLU A 104 -14.13 10.21 1.97
CA GLU A 104 -15.39 9.55 1.61
C GLU A 104 -16.55 10.56 1.44
N TYR A 105 -16.34 11.81 1.88
CA TYR A 105 -17.33 12.89 1.84
C TYR A 105 -16.78 14.13 1.12
N ASP A 106 -17.66 14.81 0.40
CA ASP A 106 -17.42 16.18 -0.06
C ASP A 106 -18.09 17.15 0.92
N ARG A 107 -17.37 18.20 1.34
CA ARG A 107 -17.96 19.33 2.06
C ARG A 107 -18.54 20.32 1.07
N ILE A 108 -19.86 20.52 1.11
CA ILE A 108 -20.58 21.41 0.20
C ILE A 108 -21.31 22.52 0.98
N HIS A 109 -21.58 23.64 0.31
CA HIS A 109 -22.42 24.71 0.86
C HIS A 109 -23.90 24.43 0.56
N THR A 110 -24.78 24.65 1.54
CA THR A 110 -26.22 24.43 1.45
C THR A 110 -26.99 25.31 2.43
N LYS A 111 -28.31 25.17 2.47
CA LYS A 111 -29.20 25.79 3.47
C LYS A 111 -29.89 24.74 4.31
N ALA A 112 -29.77 24.86 5.64
CA ALA A 112 -30.49 24.03 6.60
C ALA A 112 -31.62 24.83 7.27
N LEU A 113 -32.73 24.15 7.59
CA LEU A 113 -33.88 24.74 8.27
C LEU A 113 -33.68 24.61 9.78
N ARG A 114 -33.44 25.71 10.50
CA ARG A 114 -33.33 25.67 11.96
C ARG A 114 -34.72 25.54 12.58
N VAL A 115 -34.84 24.67 13.58
CA VAL A 115 -36.12 24.36 14.24
C VAL A 115 -36.12 24.59 15.76
N THR A 116 -34.95 24.90 16.34
CA THR A 116 -34.82 25.29 17.75
C THR A 116 -33.93 26.52 17.89
N SER A 117 -34.12 27.30 18.95
CA SER A 117 -33.24 28.43 19.26
C SER A 117 -31.80 27.95 19.51
N GLN A 118 -30.83 28.81 19.21
CA GLN A 118 -29.42 28.54 19.51
C GLN A 118 -29.20 28.36 21.01
N GLU A 119 -28.48 27.30 21.37
CA GLU A 119 -28.02 27.04 22.74
C GLU A 119 -26.51 26.83 22.75
N ILE A 120 -25.88 26.95 23.92
CA ILE A 120 -24.46 26.61 24.06
C ILE A 120 -24.31 25.10 23.96
N CYS A 121 -23.37 24.62 23.15
CA CYS A 121 -23.09 23.20 22.98
C CYS A 121 -22.52 22.59 24.27
N THR A 122 -23.37 21.88 25.01
CA THR A 122 -22.99 21.16 26.24
C THR A 122 -23.14 19.65 26.06
N GLU A 123 -22.53 18.86 26.95
CA GLU A 123 -22.69 17.40 26.96
C GLU A 123 -24.10 16.92 27.31
N GLN A 124 -24.94 17.83 27.82
CA GLN A 124 -26.33 17.54 28.16
C GLN A 124 -27.28 17.79 26.99
N TRP A 125 -26.82 18.43 25.91
CA TRP A 125 -27.62 18.68 24.73
C TRP A 125 -28.02 17.36 24.05
N LYS A 126 -29.28 17.27 23.64
CA LYS A 126 -29.82 16.11 22.93
C LYS A 126 -30.51 16.57 21.65
N PRO A 127 -30.28 15.88 20.52
CA PRO A 127 -30.99 16.20 19.30
C PRO A 127 -32.47 15.87 19.44
N SER A 128 -33.32 16.71 18.84
CA SER A 128 -34.76 16.46 18.81
C SER A 128 -35.09 15.26 17.93
N THR A 129 -36.04 14.45 18.38
CA THR A 129 -36.61 13.33 17.63
C THR A 129 -37.94 13.68 16.96
N ASN A 130 -38.43 14.92 17.09
CA ASN A 130 -39.70 15.35 16.51
C ASN A 130 -39.50 16.04 15.14
N VAL A 131 -40.26 15.61 14.13
CA VAL A 131 -40.23 16.15 12.76
C VAL A 131 -41.28 17.23 12.50
N ALA A 132 -42.17 17.47 13.46
CA ALA A 132 -43.25 18.46 13.37
C ALA A 132 -42.88 19.82 14.00
N GLU A 133 -41.59 20.12 14.15
CA GLU A 133 -41.13 21.39 14.72
C GLU A 133 -41.32 22.54 13.72
N ASP A 134 -41.77 23.68 14.22
CA ASP A 134 -41.94 24.89 13.42
C ASP A 134 -40.56 25.41 12.99
N VAL A 135 -40.39 25.63 11.69
CA VAL A 135 -39.15 26.21 11.13
C VAL A 135 -39.03 27.66 11.59
N ILE A 136 -37.89 28.00 12.19
CA ILE A 136 -37.57 29.33 12.67
C ILE A 136 -37.01 30.17 11.51
N ASP A 137 -35.94 29.70 10.88
CA ASP A 137 -35.24 30.35 9.78
C ASP A 137 -34.43 29.36 8.91
N ASP A 138 -34.04 29.81 7.71
CA ASP A 138 -33.12 29.10 6.82
C ASP A 138 -31.71 29.65 7.05
N VAL A 139 -30.73 28.78 7.30
CA VAL A 139 -29.35 29.17 7.61
C VAL A 139 -28.38 28.62 6.58
N ASP A 140 -27.54 29.49 6.00
CA ASP A 140 -26.43 29.09 5.14
C ASP A 140 -25.38 28.33 5.95
N CYS A 141 -25.03 27.12 5.51
CA CYS A 141 -24.09 26.25 6.21
C CYS A 141 -23.33 25.34 5.25
N GLU A 142 -22.23 24.76 5.71
CA GLU A 142 -21.57 23.65 5.03
C GLU A 142 -22.08 22.30 5.59
N VAL A 143 -22.06 21.24 4.77
CA VAL A 143 -22.42 19.87 5.17
C VAL A 143 -21.55 18.87 4.42
N TYR A 144 -21.24 17.73 5.06
CA TYR A 144 -20.55 16.62 4.42
C TYR A 144 -21.55 15.73 3.68
N VAL A 145 -21.28 15.40 2.42
CA VAL A 145 -22.16 14.58 1.58
C VAL A 145 -21.36 13.43 1.01
N TRP A 146 -21.93 12.23 1.01
CA TRP A 146 -21.24 11.01 0.57
C TRP A 146 -20.88 11.07 -0.91
N ARG A 147 -19.63 10.76 -1.24
CA ARG A 147 -19.14 10.68 -2.62
C ARG A 147 -18.60 9.32 -3.03
N ASP A 148 -18.31 8.44 -2.08
CA ASP A 148 -17.61 7.16 -2.35
C ASP A 148 -18.56 6.02 -2.77
N GLY A 149 -19.36 6.28 -3.82
CA GLY A 149 -20.19 5.28 -4.50
C GLY A 149 -21.45 4.84 -3.75
N SER A 150 -22.56 4.66 -4.47
CA SER A 150 -23.81 4.17 -3.88
C SER A 150 -23.79 2.68 -3.52
N ASP A 151 -22.84 1.92 -4.07
CA ASP A 151 -22.64 0.49 -3.80
C ASP A 151 -22.11 0.20 -2.38
N ARG A 152 -21.55 1.21 -1.72
CA ARG A 152 -21.14 1.18 -0.31
C ARG A 152 -22.26 1.56 0.67
N LEU A 153 -23.45 1.91 0.17
CA LEU A 153 -24.59 2.29 0.98
C LEU A 153 -25.60 1.14 1.07
N ASP A 154 -26.06 0.85 2.29
CA ASP A 154 -27.10 -0.15 2.51
C ASP A 154 -28.46 0.32 1.96
N LYS A 155 -29.31 -0.63 1.60
CA LYS A 155 -30.72 -0.40 1.23
C LYS A 155 -31.62 -0.21 2.46
N THR A 156 -31.02 0.19 3.59
CA THR A 156 -31.70 0.49 4.84
C THR A 156 -31.30 1.89 5.30
N LEU A 157 -32.26 2.60 5.89
CA LEU A 157 -32.04 3.94 6.41
C LEU A 157 -31.34 3.86 7.76
N TRP A 158 -30.36 4.74 7.95
CA TRP A 158 -29.70 4.88 9.25
C TRP A 158 -30.54 5.79 10.15
N THR A 159 -30.77 5.36 11.39
CA THR A 159 -31.48 6.15 12.40
C THR A 159 -30.60 6.46 13.59
N PHE A 160 -30.73 7.69 14.10
CA PHE A 160 -29.92 8.15 15.24
C PHE A 160 -30.24 7.36 16.51
N ASP A 161 -31.51 7.04 16.75
CA ASP A 161 -31.95 6.26 17.92
C ASP A 161 -31.31 4.87 17.95
N ALA A 162 -31.22 4.19 16.79
CA ALA A 162 -30.53 2.90 16.70
C ALA A 162 -29.04 3.02 17.03
N PHE A 163 -28.37 4.07 16.54
CA PHE A 163 -26.96 4.33 16.87
C PHE A 163 -26.75 4.56 18.37
N ILE A 164 -27.58 5.41 19.00
CA ILE A 164 -27.50 5.69 20.44
C ILE A 164 -27.67 4.40 21.25
N LYS A 165 -28.67 3.58 20.90
CA LYS A 165 -29.00 2.35 21.61
C LYS A 165 -27.94 1.25 21.44
N GLU A 166 -27.42 1.08 20.24
CA GLU A 166 -26.67 -0.12 19.87
C GLU A 166 -25.17 0.09 19.72
N LYS A 167 -24.72 1.31 19.43
CA LYS A 167 -23.35 1.57 18.96
C LYS A 167 -22.60 2.66 19.73
N LEU A 168 -23.29 3.58 20.40
CA LEU A 168 -22.67 4.71 21.12
C LEU A 168 -21.59 4.29 22.12
N HIS A 169 -21.80 3.18 22.83
CA HIS A 169 -20.85 2.65 23.83
C HIS A 169 -19.44 2.36 23.27
N ARG A 170 -19.30 2.22 21.94
CA ARG A 170 -18.00 2.03 21.28
C ARG A 170 -17.24 3.34 21.07
N TRP A 171 -17.94 4.46 21.08
CA TRP A 171 -17.43 5.78 20.74
C TRP A 171 -17.06 6.60 21.97
N VAL A 172 -17.76 6.38 23.09
CA VAL A 172 -17.57 7.09 24.35
C VAL A 172 -17.10 6.10 25.40
N LYS A 173 -15.93 6.34 26.01
CA LYS A 173 -15.46 5.54 27.15
C LYS A 173 -16.34 5.86 28.36
N VAL A 174 -16.96 4.85 28.95
CA VAL A 174 -17.54 4.98 30.29
C VAL A 174 -16.36 4.87 31.25
N ASP A 175 -15.86 6.00 31.76
CA ASP A 175 -14.83 5.98 32.78
C ASP A 175 -15.44 5.52 34.11
N ASP A 176 -14.91 4.41 34.65
CA ASP A 176 -15.20 3.88 35.99
C ASP A 176 -14.74 4.88 37.06
N ALA A 177 -15.65 5.76 37.51
CA ALA A 177 -15.53 6.45 38.79
C ALA A 177 -16.90 6.88 39.33
N LYS A 178 -17.44 6.06 40.25
CA LYS A 178 -18.53 6.37 41.20
C LYS A 178 -19.79 7.02 40.57
N ALA A 179 -20.67 6.21 39.99
CA ALA A 179 -22.05 6.62 39.76
C ALA A 179 -23.01 5.72 40.53
N ASP A 180 -23.75 6.37 41.42
CA ASP A 180 -24.97 5.89 42.05
C ASP A 180 -25.94 5.36 40.96
N ASN A 181 -26.28 4.08 41.06
CA ASN A 181 -26.93 3.31 40.00
C ASN A 181 -28.47 3.48 40.00
N SER A 182 -28.99 4.59 40.50
CA SER A 182 -30.44 4.79 40.70
C SER A 182 -31.15 5.38 39.48
N ALA A 183 -30.52 6.28 38.72
CA ALA A 183 -31.20 7.00 37.63
C ALA A 183 -31.30 6.20 36.30
N VAL A 184 -30.38 5.26 36.05
CA VAL A 184 -30.36 4.46 34.81
C VAL A 184 -31.25 3.21 34.94
N GLU A 185 -31.33 2.62 36.14
CA GLU A 185 -32.27 1.51 36.42
C GLU A 185 -33.73 1.99 36.52
N GLU A 186 -34.02 3.19 37.03
CA GLU A 186 -35.39 3.75 37.03
C GLU A 186 -35.92 4.03 35.63
N ALA A 187 -35.09 4.57 34.72
CA ALA A 187 -35.46 4.80 33.33
C ALA A 187 -35.68 3.48 32.56
N ALA A 188 -34.87 2.45 32.86
CA ALA A 188 -35.03 1.11 32.28
C ALA A 188 -36.22 0.33 32.87
N ALA A 189 -36.61 0.61 34.12
CA ALA A 189 -37.76 0.01 34.78
C ALA A 189 -39.10 0.60 34.28
N GLN A 190 -39.19 1.92 34.07
CA GLN A 190 -40.40 2.57 33.54
C GLN A 190 -40.71 2.17 32.08
N LEU A 191 -39.68 1.84 31.28
CA LEU A 191 -39.84 1.35 29.90
C LEU A 191 -40.16 -0.16 29.81
N ARG A 192 -39.95 -0.93 30.88
CA ARG A 192 -40.30 -2.36 30.94
C ARG A 192 -41.78 -2.62 31.26
N GLU A 193 -42.49 -1.65 31.84
CA GLU A 193 -43.92 -1.79 32.13
C GLU A 193 -44.85 -1.37 30.98
N THR A 194 -44.35 -0.70 29.94
CA THR A 194 -45.20 -0.12 28.88
C THR A 194 -45.23 -0.89 27.54
N ASN A 195 -44.53 -2.03 27.39
CA ASN A 195 -44.51 -2.77 26.12
C ASN A 195 -44.71 -4.29 26.24
N PHE A 196 -45.58 -4.74 27.15
CA PHE A 196 -46.20 -6.07 27.10
C PHE A 196 -47.61 -5.98 26.50
N ALA A 197 -47.72 -5.70 25.20
CA ALA A 197 -49.02 -5.78 24.53
C ALA A 197 -48.97 -5.98 23.00
N PHE A 198 -47.92 -6.54 22.38
CA PHE A 198 -48.01 -6.89 20.95
C PHE A 198 -47.12 -8.10 20.59
N LEU A 199 -47.27 -9.19 21.34
CA LEU A 199 -46.82 -10.52 20.92
C LEU A 199 -47.90 -11.55 21.25
N ARG A 200 -48.88 -11.66 20.35
CA ARG A 200 -49.76 -12.82 20.13
C ARG A 200 -50.51 -12.57 18.82
N ASP A 201 -50.03 -13.14 17.73
CA ASP A 201 -50.76 -14.26 17.13
C ASP A 201 -49.85 -15.00 16.14
N GLU A 202 -49.98 -16.32 16.19
CA GLU A 202 -49.26 -17.26 15.39
C GLU A 202 -49.83 -17.36 13.97
N ARG A 203 -49.02 -17.96 13.10
CA ARG A 203 -49.33 -19.13 12.26
C ARG A 203 -49.33 -18.91 10.73
N ARG A 204 -48.48 -19.78 10.14
CA ARG A 204 -48.50 -20.44 8.81
C ARG A 204 -47.62 -19.79 7.72
N PHE A 205 -46.48 -20.42 7.45
CA PHE A 205 -46.39 -21.41 6.37
C PHE A 205 -45.09 -22.23 6.51
N GLU A 206 -45.24 -23.56 6.51
CA GLU A 206 -44.15 -24.53 6.34
C GLU A 206 -43.69 -24.56 4.87
N GLY A 207 -42.40 -24.81 4.65
CA GLY A 207 -41.85 -25.05 3.32
C GLY A 207 -40.33 -25.19 3.35
N SER A 208 -39.88 -26.43 3.42
CA SER A 208 -38.50 -26.92 3.33
C SER A 208 -37.71 -26.36 2.13
N ASP A 209 -36.45 -25.95 2.32
CA ASP A 209 -35.36 -26.52 1.52
C ASP A 209 -33.99 -26.35 2.19
N SER A 210 -33.23 -27.43 2.17
CA SER A 210 -31.89 -27.57 2.72
C SER A 210 -30.84 -27.18 1.68
N GLY A 211 -30.09 -26.11 1.94
CA GLY A 211 -28.99 -25.68 1.08
C GLY A 211 -27.89 -24.99 1.88
N SER A 212 -26.88 -25.76 2.28
CA SER A 212 -25.61 -25.27 2.84
C SER A 212 -24.93 -24.29 1.87
N ARG A 213 -25.13 -22.98 2.06
CA ARG A 213 -24.28 -21.94 1.48
C ARG A 213 -23.18 -21.61 2.47
N THR A 214 -21.98 -22.08 2.17
CA THR A 214 -20.72 -21.55 2.70
C THR A 214 -20.66 -20.05 2.39
N GLN A 215 -20.90 -19.21 3.39
CA GLN A 215 -20.66 -17.78 3.29
C GLN A 215 -19.15 -17.56 3.27
N THR A 216 -18.61 -17.22 2.10
CA THR A 216 -17.32 -16.56 1.99
C THR A 216 -17.42 -15.18 2.65
N PRO A 217 -16.51 -14.78 3.56
CA PRO A 217 -16.51 -13.43 4.11
C PRO A 217 -16.24 -12.42 2.99
N ARG A 218 -17.11 -11.41 2.86
CA ARG A 218 -16.86 -10.24 1.99
C ARG A 218 -15.81 -9.34 2.65
N PRO A 219 -14.86 -8.72 1.91
CA PRO A 219 -13.80 -7.90 2.50
C PRO A 219 -14.36 -6.60 3.08
N ARG A 220 -13.86 -6.18 4.26
CA ARG A 220 -14.13 -4.88 4.90
C ARG A 220 -13.31 -3.74 4.25
N VAL A 221 -13.70 -2.48 4.55
CA VAL A 221 -12.92 -1.24 4.34
C VAL A 221 -11.43 -1.49 4.61
N SER A 222 -10.53 -0.87 3.84
CA SER A 222 -9.09 -1.16 3.85
C SER A 222 -8.49 -1.11 5.26
N ASP A 223 -8.43 -2.26 5.92
CA ASP A 223 -7.73 -2.56 7.16
C ASP A 223 -6.20 -2.49 7.02
N PHE A 224 -5.70 -1.63 6.12
CA PHE A 224 -4.29 -1.31 5.91
C PHE A 224 -3.94 0.02 6.57
N GLY A 225 -2.66 0.40 6.55
CA GLY A 225 -2.13 1.53 7.29
C GLY A 225 -1.61 1.09 8.66
N ARG A 226 -1.63 2.00 9.64
CA ARG A 226 -0.99 1.80 10.95
C ARG A 226 -1.47 0.55 11.69
N GLU A 227 -2.72 0.16 11.50
CA GLU A 227 -3.32 -1.02 12.14
C GLU A 227 -2.58 -2.32 11.79
N ARG A 228 -2.04 -2.43 10.57
CA ARG A 228 -1.29 -3.62 10.14
C ARG A 228 0.08 -3.75 10.75
N ARG A 229 0.59 -2.75 11.48
CA ARG A 229 1.89 -2.86 12.15
C ARG A 229 1.93 -4.00 13.16
N GLN A 230 0.79 -4.32 13.78
CA GLN A 230 0.66 -5.46 14.70
C GLN A 230 0.99 -6.81 14.03
N ASP A 231 0.78 -6.90 12.71
CA ASP A 231 1.08 -8.08 11.92
C ASP A 231 2.58 -8.24 11.70
N PHE A 232 3.40 -7.22 11.98
CA PHE A 232 4.86 -7.24 11.83
C PHE A 232 5.57 -7.18 13.18
N CYS A 233 6.90 -7.27 13.18
CA CYS A 233 7.74 -7.27 14.38
C CYS A 233 8.69 -6.06 14.43
N MET A 234 8.31 -4.96 13.77
CA MET A 234 9.02 -3.69 13.84
C MET A 234 8.77 -3.04 15.20
N SER A 235 9.70 -2.21 15.68
CA SER A 235 9.48 -1.40 16.87
C SER A 235 8.48 -0.28 16.60
N ASP A 236 7.70 0.12 17.62
CA ASP A 236 6.65 1.12 17.47
C ASP A 236 7.19 2.51 17.08
N ASP A 237 8.44 2.79 17.43
CA ASP A 237 9.17 4.01 17.10
C ASP A 237 9.78 3.99 15.69
N TYR A 238 9.62 2.92 14.89
CA TYR A 238 10.25 2.76 13.59
C TYR A 238 9.25 2.75 12.42
N VAL A 239 9.42 3.70 11.50
CA VAL A 239 8.67 3.78 10.25
C VAL A 239 9.55 3.33 9.09
N ASN A 240 9.21 2.18 8.52
CA ASN A 240 9.95 1.62 7.39
C ASN A 240 9.42 2.16 6.05
N LEU A 241 9.96 3.30 5.60
CA LEU A 241 9.71 3.88 4.27
C LEU A 241 10.71 3.40 3.21
N ASN A 242 11.49 2.36 3.51
CA ASN A 242 12.50 1.78 2.62
C ASN A 242 12.33 0.27 2.45
N HIS A 243 11.07 -0.19 2.47
CA HIS A 243 10.72 -1.61 2.31
C HIS A 243 11.36 -2.23 1.07
N GLY A 244 11.44 -1.51 -0.05
CA GLY A 244 12.08 -1.96 -1.29
C GLY A 244 13.59 -2.22 -1.21
N SER A 245 14.26 -1.98 -0.08
CA SER A 245 15.67 -2.39 0.10
C SER A 245 15.80 -3.84 0.57
N PHE A 246 15.25 -4.16 1.74
CA PHE A 246 15.48 -5.46 2.40
C PHE A 246 14.19 -6.23 2.75
N GLY A 247 13.02 -5.62 2.51
CA GLY A 247 11.73 -6.13 2.95
C GLY A 247 11.62 -6.28 4.48
N THR A 248 10.47 -6.80 4.90
CA THR A 248 10.23 -7.34 6.23
C THR A 248 9.08 -8.33 6.15
N VAL A 249 8.95 -9.21 7.15
CA VAL A 249 7.97 -10.29 7.12
C VAL A 249 6.90 -10.10 8.19
N PRO A 250 5.65 -10.47 7.93
CA PRO A 250 4.64 -10.63 8.95
C PRO A 250 5.06 -11.65 10.01
N ARG A 251 4.59 -11.46 11.24
CA ARG A 251 4.76 -12.36 12.38
C ARG A 251 4.31 -13.78 12.03
N HIS A 252 3.24 -13.92 11.26
CA HIS A 252 2.79 -15.22 10.75
C HIS A 252 3.88 -15.96 9.97
N VAL A 253 4.55 -15.28 9.03
CA VAL A 253 5.63 -15.86 8.23
C VAL A 253 6.83 -16.21 9.12
N MET A 254 7.19 -15.31 10.03
CA MET A 254 8.31 -15.52 10.95
C MET A 254 8.09 -16.71 11.91
N LEU A 255 6.89 -16.86 12.46
CA LEU A 255 6.55 -18.00 13.32
C LEU A 255 6.54 -19.31 12.53
N SER A 256 6.00 -19.31 11.31
CA SER A 256 6.03 -20.46 10.41
C SER A 256 7.46 -20.89 10.07
N SER A 257 8.36 -19.93 9.84
CA SER A 257 9.79 -20.18 9.63
C SER A 257 10.46 -20.80 10.86
N ARG A 258 10.22 -20.28 12.07
CA ARG A 258 10.79 -20.83 13.31
C ARG A 258 10.35 -22.26 13.56
N LYS A 259 9.06 -22.54 13.40
CA LYS A 259 8.52 -23.91 13.53
C LYS A 259 9.17 -24.87 12.54
N LEU A 260 9.47 -24.40 11.32
CA LEU A 260 10.17 -25.20 10.32
C LEU A 260 11.62 -25.46 10.73
N GLN A 261 12.33 -24.44 11.25
CA GLN A 261 13.68 -24.61 11.78
C GLN A 261 13.70 -25.63 12.94
N ASP A 262 12.78 -25.52 13.91
CA ASP A 262 12.65 -26.49 14.99
C ASP A 262 12.42 -27.93 14.47
N LYS A 263 11.62 -28.08 13.39
CA LYS A 263 11.41 -29.38 12.72
C LYS A 263 12.71 -29.90 12.10
N ILE A 264 13.46 -29.05 11.41
CA ILE A 264 14.71 -29.43 10.73
C ILE A 264 15.74 -29.88 11.78
N GLU A 265 15.92 -29.12 12.85
CA GLU A 265 16.88 -29.44 13.91
C GLU A 265 16.51 -30.67 14.73
N ALA A 266 15.21 -31.01 14.81
CA ALA A 266 14.78 -32.23 15.48
C ALA A 266 15.27 -33.51 14.77
N ASN A 267 15.44 -33.47 13.44
CA ASN A 267 16.04 -34.56 12.66
C ASN A 267 16.55 -34.08 11.28
N PRO A 268 17.81 -33.59 11.21
CA PRO A 268 18.37 -33.07 9.96
C PRO A 268 18.47 -34.11 8.85
N ASP A 269 18.69 -35.38 9.18
CA ASP A 269 18.85 -36.45 8.18
C ASP A 269 17.52 -36.80 7.52
N LEU A 270 16.41 -36.84 8.27
CA LEU A 270 15.08 -36.97 7.63
C LEU A 270 14.81 -35.80 6.68
N TRP A 271 15.24 -34.60 7.07
CA TRP A 271 15.01 -33.43 6.24
C TRP A 271 15.84 -33.47 4.95
N TYR A 272 17.15 -33.70 5.05
CA TYR A 272 18.08 -33.55 3.93
C TYR A 272 18.44 -34.86 3.21
N VAL A 273 18.60 -35.97 3.93
CA VAL A 273 18.98 -37.28 3.36
C VAL A 273 17.76 -37.99 2.79
N GLU A 274 16.66 -38.02 3.53
CA GLU A 274 15.37 -38.55 3.05
C GLU A 274 14.56 -37.52 2.23
N ALA A 275 15.14 -36.34 1.99
CA ALA A 275 14.63 -35.31 1.09
C ALA A 275 13.20 -34.81 1.39
N GLU A 276 12.78 -34.77 2.66
CA GLU A 276 11.46 -34.23 3.05
C GLU A 276 11.23 -32.77 2.62
N TYR A 277 12.31 -32.02 2.33
CA TYR A 277 12.23 -30.65 1.82
C TYR A 277 11.64 -30.55 0.40
N GLU A 278 11.73 -31.60 -0.43
CA GLU A 278 11.37 -31.51 -1.85
C GLU A 278 9.89 -31.21 -2.06
N ALA A 279 9.01 -31.89 -1.33
CA ALA A 279 7.56 -31.70 -1.44
C ALA A 279 7.12 -30.26 -1.10
N PRO A 280 7.51 -29.66 0.05
CA PRO A 280 7.18 -28.27 0.35
C PRO A 280 7.89 -27.26 -0.56
N LEU A 281 9.10 -27.56 -1.06
CA LEU A 281 9.80 -26.71 -2.03
C LEU A 281 9.07 -26.66 -3.38
N ASN A 282 8.67 -27.82 -3.89
CA ASN A 282 7.88 -27.94 -5.11
C ASN A 282 6.48 -27.35 -4.94
N LYS A 283 5.88 -27.41 -3.74
CA LYS A 283 4.64 -26.67 -3.44
C LYS A 283 4.86 -25.16 -3.57
N ALA A 284 5.93 -24.62 -3.00
CA ALA A 284 6.24 -23.19 -3.10
C ALA A 284 6.46 -22.76 -4.56
N ARG A 285 7.25 -23.53 -5.34
CA ARG A 285 7.45 -23.29 -6.78
C ARG A 285 6.15 -23.28 -7.56
N ARG A 286 5.26 -24.27 -7.35
CA ARG A 286 3.94 -24.32 -8.02
C ARG A 286 3.03 -23.14 -7.68
N ARG A 287 3.13 -22.58 -6.46
CA ARG A 287 2.35 -21.39 -6.10
C ARG A 287 2.91 -20.15 -6.76
N LEU A 288 4.24 -19.99 -6.76
CA LEU A 288 4.89 -18.86 -7.41
C LEU A 288 4.72 -18.87 -8.93
N SER A 289 4.82 -20.04 -9.58
CA SER A 289 4.64 -20.16 -11.03
C SER A 289 3.24 -19.73 -11.48
N LYS A 290 2.22 -20.01 -10.67
CA LYS A 290 0.87 -19.46 -10.89
C LYS A 290 0.81 -17.94 -10.73
N LEU A 291 1.47 -17.40 -9.69
CA LEU A 291 1.51 -15.96 -9.42
C LEU A 291 2.17 -15.19 -10.57
N VAL A 292 3.27 -15.70 -11.13
CA VAL A 292 4.00 -15.03 -12.22
C VAL A 292 3.56 -15.48 -13.62
N ARG A 293 2.62 -16.44 -13.70
CA ARG A 293 2.12 -17.06 -14.93
C ARG A 293 3.23 -17.69 -15.77
N CYS A 294 3.80 -18.80 -15.30
CA CYS A 294 4.74 -19.64 -16.05
C CYS A 294 4.58 -21.13 -15.69
N ASP A 295 5.27 -21.99 -16.44
CA ASP A 295 5.41 -23.39 -16.05
C ASP A 295 6.28 -23.54 -14.80
N THR A 296 5.95 -24.53 -13.95
CA THR A 296 6.66 -24.73 -12.68
C THR A 296 8.11 -25.13 -12.89
N ASP A 297 8.40 -25.92 -13.93
CA ASP A 297 9.74 -26.40 -14.24
C ASP A 297 10.67 -25.33 -14.80
N ASP A 298 10.13 -24.18 -15.16
CA ASP A 298 10.88 -23.04 -15.66
C ASP A 298 11.28 -22.07 -14.55
N LEU A 299 10.75 -22.26 -13.34
CA LEU A 299 10.97 -21.38 -12.18
C LEU A 299 11.70 -22.11 -11.07
N VAL A 300 12.84 -21.59 -10.64
CA VAL A 300 13.67 -22.17 -9.56
C VAL A 300 14.00 -21.15 -8.49
N PHE A 301 14.36 -21.61 -7.29
CA PHE A 301 14.79 -20.74 -6.21
C PHE A 301 16.29 -20.44 -6.29
N VAL A 302 16.65 -19.19 -5.97
CA VAL A 302 18.03 -18.74 -5.79
C VAL A 302 18.11 -17.82 -4.56
N PRO A 303 19.28 -17.61 -3.95
CA PRO A 303 19.38 -16.85 -2.70
C PRO A 303 18.93 -15.39 -2.81
N ASN A 304 19.19 -14.74 -3.95
CA ASN A 304 18.84 -13.34 -4.22
C ASN A 304 18.98 -13.01 -5.70
N ALA A 305 18.49 -11.85 -6.13
CA ALA A 305 18.55 -11.41 -7.53
C ALA A 305 19.98 -11.29 -8.06
N THR A 306 20.91 -10.78 -7.26
CA THR A 306 22.34 -10.71 -7.63
C THR A 306 22.87 -12.08 -8.02
N HIS A 307 22.54 -13.11 -7.24
CA HIS A 307 22.92 -14.48 -7.54
C HIS A 307 22.33 -14.97 -8.87
N GLY A 308 21.02 -14.80 -9.09
CA GLY A 308 20.36 -15.25 -10.32
C GLY A 308 20.93 -14.56 -11.57
N VAL A 309 21.10 -13.24 -11.53
CA VAL A 309 21.72 -12.46 -12.62
C VAL A 309 23.13 -12.94 -12.92
N SER A 310 23.98 -13.09 -11.89
CA SER A 310 25.33 -13.62 -12.06
C SER A 310 25.33 -15.05 -12.62
N GLN A 311 24.36 -15.88 -12.25
CA GLN A 311 24.27 -17.25 -12.72
C GLN A 311 23.95 -17.34 -14.20
N ILE A 312 22.96 -16.55 -14.65
CA ILE A 312 22.57 -16.47 -16.05
C ILE A 312 23.76 -16.00 -16.87
N LEU A 313 24.39 -14.89 -16.47
CA LEU A 313 25.56 -14.34 -17.15
C LEU A 313 26.73 -15.33 -17.22
N ALA A 314 26.92 -16.16 -16.19
CA ALA A 314 27.96 -17.20 -16.19
C ALA A 314 27.65 -18.41 -17.09
N ASN A 315 26.38 -18.68 -17.40
CA ASN A 315 25.96 -19.80 -18.26
C ASN A 315 25.73 -19.38 -19.72
N VAL A 316 25.53 -18.09 -20.00
CA VAL A 316 25.47 -17.58 -21.37
C VAL A 316 26.87 -17.64 -21.99
N LYS A 317 26.98 -18.28 -23.16
CA LYS A 317 28.20 -18.26 -23.96
C LYS A 317 28.25 -16.99 -24.80
N PHE A 318 29.29 -16.20 -24.58
CA PHE A 318 29.63 -15.02 -25.36
C PHE A 318 30.76 -15.31 -26.34
N ASN A 319 30.68 -14.73 -27.52
CA ASN A 319 31.80 -14.65 -28.45
C ASN A 319 32.52 -13.29 -28.30
N PRO A 320 33.79 -13.18 -28.73
CA PRO A 320 34.54 -11.93 -28.66
C PRO A 320 33.86 -10.72 -29.30
N GLU A 321 33.05 -10.90 -30.36
CA GLU A 321 32.39 -9.80 -31.06
C GLU A 321 31.06 -9.34 -30.44
N ASP A 322 30.52 -10.13 -29.51
CA ASP A 322 29.22 -9.91 -28.88
C ASP A 322 29.17 -8.62 -28.06
N GLU A 323 27.95 -8.15 -27.82
CA GLU A 323 27.69 -6.93 -27.07
C GLU A 323 26.55 -7.08 -26.06
N ILE A 324 26.81 -6.61 -24.83
CA ILE A 324 25.83 -6.54 -23.74
C ILE A 324 25.30 -5.12 -23.61
N PHE A 325 23.97 -4.96 -23.50
CA PHE A 325 23.32 -3.68 -23.25
C PHE A 325 22.81 -3.60 -21.82
N VAL A 326 23.05 -2.46 -21.18
CA VAL A 326 22.56 -2.14 -19.83
C VAL A 326 22.10 -0.68 -19.82
N PHE A 327 21.22 -0.31 -18.89
CA PHE A 327 20.90 1.10 -18.65
C PHE A 327 21.83 1.69 -17.59
N SER A 328 22.02 3.01 -17.58
CA SER A 328 22.79 3.69 -16.53
C SER A 328 22.16 3.56 -15.14
N SER A 329 20.88 3.20 -15.06
CA SER A 329 20.15 2.94 -13.81
C SER A 329 20.34 1.53 -13.25
N THR A 330 20.94 0.62 -14.02
CA THR A 330 21.09 -0.80 -13.66
C THR A 330 21.75 -0.96 -12.29
N TYR A 331 21.22 -1.88 -11.49
CA TYR A 331 21.71 -2.09 -10.13
C TYR A 331 23.23 -2.38 -10.10
N PRO A 332 24.02 -1.74 -9.22
CA PRO A 332 25.48 -1.82 -9.27
C PRO A 332 26.07 -3.24 -9.25
N SER A 333 25.46 -4.17 -8.51
CA SER A 333 25.94 -5.56 -8.49
C SER A 333 25.69 -6.28 -9.81
N CYS A 334 24.56 -6.00 -10.47
CA CYS A 334 24.21 -6.58 -11.77
C CYS A 334 25.10 -6.01 -12.88
N LEU A 335 25.36 -4.69 -12.86
CA LEU A 335 26.34 -4.03 -13.73
C LEU A 335 27.75 -4.61 -13.54
N ASN A 336 28.17 -4.83 -12.29
CA ASN A 336 29.46 -5.44 -12.00
C ASN A 336 29.54 -6.92 -12.42
N ALA A 337 28.42 -7.65 -12.40
CA ALA A 337 28.36 -9.01 -12.95
C ALA A 337 28.62 -9.00 -14.47
N CYS A 338 28.05 -8.05 -15.22
CA CYS A 338 28.37 -7.86 -16.63
C CYS A 338 29.87 -7.55 -16.82
N ARG A 339 30.43 -6.60 -16.05
CA ARG A 339 31.87 -6.27 -16.10
C ARG A 339 32.77 -7.48 -15.83
N SER A 340 32.40 -8.30 -14.84
CA SER A 340 33.16 -9.52 -14.52
C SER A 340 33.15 -10.53 -15.68
N VAL A 341 32.06 -10.61 -16.46
CA VAL A 341 32.01 -11.43 -17.67
C VAL A 341 32.90 -10.84 -18.76
N LEU A 342 32.91 -9.52 -18.95
CA LEU A 342 33.82 -8.86 -19.89
C LEU A 342 35.28 -9.17 -19.57
N ASP A 343 35.68 -9.10 -18.29
CA ASP A 343 37.06 -9.40 -17.87
C ASP A 343 37.50 -10.83 -18.20
N SER A 344 36.54 -11.76 -18.33
CA SER A 344 36.78 -13.17 -18.66
C SER A 344 36.63 -13.50 -20.15
N ASN A 345 36.17 -12.55 -20.97
CA ASN A 345 35.86 -12.76 -22.39
C ASN A 345 36.48 -11.65 -23.24
N THR A 346 37.76 -11.84 -23.62
CA THR A 346 38.50 -10.89 -24.46
C THR A 346 37.72 -10.55 -25.74
N GLY A 347 37.45 -9.25 -25.95
CA GLY A 347 36.74 -8.72 -27.11
C GLY A 347 35.29 -8.31 -26.81
N LEU A 348 34.63 -8.98 -25.85
CA LEU A 348 33.23 -8.73 -25.51
C LEU A 348 33.02 -7.26 -25.14
N ARG A 349 31.99 -6.65 -25.72
CA ARG A 349 31.67 -5.24 -25.47
C ARG A 349 30.46 -5.08 -24.55
N MET A 350 30.37 -3.93 -23.92
CA MET A 350 29.20 -3.51 -23.17
C MET A 350 28.88 -2.05 -23.49
N THR A 351 27.61 -1.80 -23.82
CA THR A 351 27.07 -0.45 -24.03
C THR A 351 26.14 -0.08 -22.89
N ILE A 352 26.41 1.08 -22.28
CA ILE A 352 25.58 1.67 -21.23
C ILE A 352 24.68 2.72 -21.89
N ILE A 353 23.38 2.46 -21.91
CA ILE A 353 22.36 3.37 -22.43
C ILE A 353 22.06 4.41 -21.34
N PRO A 354 22.34 5.71 -21.58
CA PRO A 354 22.01 6.75 -20.61
C PRO A 354 20.51 6.78 -20.35
N LEU A 355 20.12 6.84 -19.08
CA LEU A 355 18.74 6.94 -18.66
C LEU A 355 18.62 8.02 -17.58
N THR A 356 18.05 9.16 -17.97
CA THR A 356 17.78 10.29 -17.08
C THR A 356 16.28 10.41 -16.89
N PHE A 357 15.85 10.42 -15.63
CA PHE A 357 14.47 10.66 -15.25
C PHE A 357 14.22 12.12 -14.81
N PRO A 358 12.97 12.63 -14.91
CA PRO A 358 11.80 11.97 -15.50
C PRO A 358 11.92 11.82 -17.02
N THR A 359 11.33 10.76 -17.56
CA THR A 359 11.24 10.46 -19.00
C THR A 359 9.97 9.65 -19.26
N THR A 360 9.65 9.36 -20.51
CA THR A 360 8.49 8.52 -20.86
C THR A 360 8.90 7.09 -21.17
N HIS A 361 7.98 6.15 -21.00
CA HIS A 361 8.15 4.77 -21.47
C HIS A 361 8.41 4.69 -22.97
N GLU A 362 7.85 5.63 -23.75
CA GLU A 362 8.09 5.70 -25.19
C GLU A 362 9.54 6.05 -25.51
N ASP A 363 10.07 7.10 -24.88
CA ASP A 363 11.45 7.55 -25.08
C ASP A 363 12.45 6.47 -24.65
N ILE A 364 12.19 5.79 -23.52
CA ILE A 364 13.03 4.67 -23.05
C ILE A 364 13.10 3.56 -24.11
N VAL A 365 11.97 3.21 -24.73
CA VAL A 365 11.91 2.15 -25.74
C VAL A 365 12.60 2.60 -27.03
N ALA A 366 12.37 3.84 -27.46
CA ALA A 366 12.98 4.40 -28.67
C ALA A 366 14.51 4.50 -28.56
N ASP A 367 15.03 4.98 -27.43
CA ASP A 367 16.47 5.09 -27.18
C ASP A 367 17.13 3.70 -27.11
N PHE A 368 16.45 2.74 -26.47
CA PHE A 368 16.89 1.35 -26.41
C PHE A 368 16.96 0.71 -27.80
N GLU A 369 15.88 0.81 -28.59
CA GLU A 369 15.81 0.22 -29.93
C GLU A 369 16.85 0.86 -30.87
N THR A 370 16.97 2.19 -30.85
CA THR A 370 17.97 2.92 -31.64
C THR A 370 19.40 2.48 -31.30
N THR A 371 19.71 2.37 -30.02
CA THR A 371 21.06 1.97 -29.56
C THR A 371 21.35 0.51 -29.90
N LEU A 372 20.38 -0.37 -29.73
CA LEU A 372 20.51 -1.80 -30.04
C LEU A 372 20.71 -2.02 -31.54
N MET A 373 19.95 -1.35 -32.40
CA MET A 373 20.08 -1.45 -33.87
C MET A 373 21.39 -0.91 -34.42
N ALA A 374 22.07 -0.03 -33.68
CA ALA A 374 23.39 0.49 -34.07
C ALA A 374 24.53 -0.53 -33.87
N SER A 375 24.30 -1.61 -33.12
CA SER A 375 25.31 -2.64 -32.87
C SER A 375 25.39 -3.67 -33.99
N ALA A 376 26.62 -4.06 -34.32
CA ALA A 376 26.88 -5.09 -35.32
C ALA A 376 26.69 -6.53 -34.79
N SER A 377 26.68 -6.74 -33.47
CA SER A 377 26.54 -8.08 -32.86
C SER A 377 25.89 -8.01 -31.47
N PRO A 378 24.63 -7.52 -31.37
CA PRO A 378 23.95 -7.46 -30.10
C PRO A 378 23.63 -8.86 -29.59
N LYS A 379 23.96 -9.15 -28.32
CA LYS A 379 23.84 -10.50 -27.75
C LYS A 379 22.87 -10.60 -26.59
N LEU A 380 22.96 -9.70 -25.63
CA LEU A 380 22.14 -9.74 -24.41
C LEU A 380 21.82 -8.31 -23.94
N ALA A 381 20.60 -8.10 -23.46
CA ALA A 381 20.18 -6.89 -22.77
C ALA A 381 19.79 -7.22 -21.32
N LEU A 382 20.42 -6.55 -20.35
CA LEU A 382 20.03 -6.57 -18.95
C LEU A 382 19.09 -5.39 -18.68
N ILE A 383 17.83 -5.70 -18.39
CA ILE A 383 16.73 -4.75 -18.29
C ILE A 383 16.15 -4.79 -16.88
N ASP A 384 16.03 -3.64 -16.20
CA ASP A 384 15.34 -3.61 -14.91
C ASP A 384 13.82 -3.67 -15.13
N ALA A 385 13.06 -4.42 -14.32
CA ALA A 385 11.59 -4.29 -14.33
C ALA A 385 11.14 -3.01 -13.60
N ILE A 386 11.78 -2.76 -12.44
CA ILE A 386 11.67 -1.53 -11.66
C ILE A 386 13.09 -1.21 -11.18
N SER A 387 13.64 -0.08 -11.60
CA SER A 387 14.98 0.37 -11.22
C SER A 387 15.06 0.62 -9.70
N SER A 388 16.27 0.55 -9.14
CA SER A 388 16.47 0.78 -7.70
C SER A 388 16.55 2.27 -7.38
N LYS A 389 17.43 3.03 -8.05
CA LYS A 389 17.64 4.45 -7.79
C LYS A 389 17.79 5.20 -9.13
N PRO A 390 16.82 6.02 -9.54
CA PRO A 390 15.48 6.19 -8.95
C PRO A 390 14.67 4.89 -8.86
N GLY A 391 13.68 4.85 -7.96
CA GLY A 391 12.72 3.74 -7.89
C GLY A 391 11.64 3.91 -8.96
N CYS A 392 11.91 3.53 -10.21
CA CYS A 392 11.02 3.78 -11.35
C CYS A 392 10.67 2.49 -12.09
N ARG A 393 9.40 2.35 -12.46
CA ARG A 393 8.93 1.26 -13.34
C ARG A 393 9.42 1.50 -14.76
N LEU A 394 10.10 0.51 -15.34
CA LEU A 394 10.48 0.51 -16.75
C LEU A 394 9.45 -0.25 -17.60
N PRO A 395 9.35 0.06 -18.91
CA PRO A 395 8.49 -0.66 -19.85
C PRO A 395 9.12 -1.98 -20.29
N TRP A 396 9.55 -2.81 -19.33
CA TRP A 396 10.40 -3.98 -19.60
C TRP A 396 9.76 -4.98 -20.56
N GLN A 397 8.44 -5.15 -20.56
CA GLN A 397 7.75 -6.04 -21.52
C GLN A 397 7.93 -5.55 -22.96
N ARG A 398 7.89 -4.23 -23.20
CA ARG A 398 8.15 -3.64 -24.52
C ARG A 398 9.62 -3.79 -24.92
N LEU A 399 10.54 -3.63 -23.96
CA LEU A 399 11.97 -3.83 -24.18
C LEU A 399 12.30 -5.30 -24.53
N VAL A 400 11.66 -6.26 -23.86
CA VAL A 400 11.73 -7.69 -24.20
C VAL A 400 11.21 -7.95 -25.62
N GLU A 401 10.11 -7.29 -26.03
CA GLU A 401 9.62 -7.38 -27.39
C GLU A 401 10.65 -6.88 -28.42
N VAL A 402 11.33 -5.76 -28.16
CA VAL A 402 12.43 -5.26 -29.00
C VAL A 402 13.58 -6.26 -29.05
N CYS A 403 14.00 -6.82 -27.91
CA CYS A 403 15.03 -7.86 -27.86
C CYS A 403 14.67 -9.06 -28.73
N ARG A 404 13.45 -9.58 -28.58
CA ARG A 404 12.95 -10.73 -29.33
C ARG A 404 12.90 -10.48 -30.84
N LYS A 405 12.46 -9.29 -31.28
CA LYS A 405 12.44 -8.89 -32.70
C LYS A 405 13.84 -8.86 -33.32
N ASN A 406 14.86 -8.57 -32.50
CA ASN A 406 16.25 -8.42 -32.92
C ASN A 406 17.15 -9.62 -32.55
N HIS A 407 16.56 -10.74 -32.11
CA HIS A 407 17.28 -11.95 -31.69
C HIS A 407 18.32 -11.73 -30.58
N VAL A 408 18.04 -10.81 -29.67
CA VAL A 408 18.87 -10.48 -28.50
C VAL A 408 18.29 -11.16 -27.26
N LEU A 409 19.13 -11.78 -26.43
CA LEU A 409 18.68 -12.38 -25.18
C LEU A 409 18.25 -11.31 -24.18
N SER A 410 17.07 -11.47 -23.59
CA SER A 410 16.51 -10.57 -22.59
C SER A 410 16.71 -11.13 -21.17
N LEU A 411 17.52 -10.43 -20.37
CA LEU A 411 17.71 -10.72 -18.96
C LEU A 411 17.01 -9.64 -18.13
N VAL A 412 15.86 -9.97 -17.55
CA VAL A 412 15.10 -9.02 -16.74
C VAL A 412 15.53 -9.09 -15.27
N ASP A 413 16.21 -8.06 -14.77
CA ASP A 413 16.39 -7.83 -13.34
C ASP A 413 15.08 -7.28 -12.76
N ALA A 414 14.26 -8.20 -12.28
CA ALA A 414 12.99 -7.94 -11.64
C ALA A 414 13.10 -7.99 -10.13
N ALA A 415 14.26 -7.65 -9.55
CA ALA A 415 14.51 -7.70 -8.10
C ALA A 415 13.43 -7.02 -7.24
N GLN A 416 12.70 -6.05 -7.78
CA GLN A 416 11.66 -5.27 -7.11
C GLN A 416 10.23 -5.66 -7.52
N GLU A 417 10.02 -6.66 -8.37
CA GLU A 417 8.72 -6.82 -9.06
C GLU A 417 7.72 -7.75 -8.36
N ILE A 418 8.13 -8.96 -7.95
CA ILE A 418 7.19 -9.95 -7.42
C ILE A 418 6.55 -9.47 -6.12
N GLY A 419 5.22 -9.41 -6.09
CA GLY A 419 4.44 -8.86 -4.97
C GLY A 419 4.36 -7.33 -4.93
N HIS A 420 4.97 -6.63 -5.90
CA HIS A 420 4.92 -5.18 -6.08
C HIS A 420 3.95 -4.80 -7.21
N GLN A 421 3.98 -5.55 -8.31
CA GLN A 421 3.05 -5.40 -9.44
C GLN A 421 2.72 -6.75 -10.08
N ASP A 422 1.77 -6.75 -11.02
CA ASP A 422 1.50 -7.91 -11.86
C ASP A 422 2.65 -8.14 -12.86
N VAL A 423 3.08 -9.40 -13.03
CA VAL A 423 4.30 -9.77 -13.76
C VAL A 423 3.99 -10.21 -15.19
N GLY A 424 3.19 -11.26 -15.36
CA GLY A 424 2.77 -11.79 -16.68
C GLY A 424 3.90 -12.34 -17.55
N LEU A 425 4.60 -13.38 -17.09
CA LEU A 425 5.72 -13.97 -17.85
C LEU A 425 5.28 -14.68 -19.13
N THR A 426 4.11 -15.33 -19.13
CA THR A 426 3.56 -16.01 -20.32
C THR A 426 3.35 -15.03 -21.47
N GLU A 427 2.86 -13.82 -21.18
CA GLU A 427 2.60 -12.80 -22.18
C GLU A 427 3.87 -12.05 -22.59
N ALA A 428 4.73 -11.73 -21.63
CA ALA A 428 5.95 -10.97 -21.89
C ALA A 428 7.06 -11.79 -22.57
N GLN A 429 7.13 -13.10 -22.32
CA GLN A 429 8.10 -14.04 -22.90
C GLN A 429 9.58 -13.59 -22.82
N PRO A 430 10.09 -13.20 -21.63
CA PRO A 430 11.53 -12.93 -21.48
C PRO A 430 12.34 -14.22 -21.59
N ASP A 431 13.61 -14.12 -21.99
CA ASP A 431 14.52 -15.27 -21.99
C ASP A 431 14.88 -15.69 -20.57
N PHE A 432 15.09 -14.69 -19.70
CA PHE A 432 15.40 -14.85 -18.29
C PHE A 432 14.74 -13.76 -17.45
N TRP A 433 14.30 -14.10 -16.25
CA TRP A 433 13.71 -13.14 -15.30
C TRP A 433 14.08 -13.52 -13.86
N VAL A 434 14.49 -12.56 -13.04
CA VAL A 434 14.93 -12.82 -11.66
C VAL A 434 14.30 -11.84 -10.69
N SER A 435 13.64 -12.34 -9.63
CA SER A 435 12.94 -11.47 -8.66
C SER A 435 13.11 -11.89 -7.21
N ASN A 436 13.24 -10.91 -6.31
CA ASN A 436 13.37 -11.18 -4.88
C ASN A 436 12.01 -11.32 -4.21
N CYS A 437 11.68 -12.54 -3.77
CA CYS A 437 10.50 -12.78 -2.93
C CYS A 437 10.64 -12.08 -1.56
N HIS A 438 11.87 -11.92 -1.06
CA HIS A 438 12.10 -11.35 0.27
C HIS A 438 11.91 -9.83 0.38
N LYS A 439 11.66 -9.14 -0.74
CA LYS A 439 11.33 -7.72 -0.70
C LYS A 439 9.82 -7.56 -0.52
N TRP A 440 9.07 -7.57 -1.61
CA TRP A 440 7.65 -7.19 -1.63
C TRP A 440 6.68 -8.35 -1.37
N LEU A 441 7.14 -9.60 -1.49
CA LEU A 441 6.33 -10.80 -1.27
C LEU A 441 6.41 -11.33 0.17
N TYR A 442 6.93 -10.55 1.13
CA TYR A 442 6.94 -10.91 2.57
C TYR A 442 7.61 -12.24 2.91
N THR A 443 8.56 -12.66 2.08
CA THR A 443 9.32 -13.89 2.30
C THR A 443 10.54 -13.59 3.17
N GLN A 444 11.04 -14.56 3.93
CA GLN A 444 12.29 -14.38 4.67
C GLN A 444 13.44 -14.02 3.73
N ARG A 445 14.36 -13.19 4.22
CA ARG A 445 15.57 -12.77 3.49
C ARG A 445 16.41 -13.98 3.10
N GLY A 446 17.03 -13.89 1.92
CA GLY A 446 17.69 -15.04 1.29
C GLY A 446 16.74 -15.85 0.40
N CYS A 447 15.73 -15.22 -0.20
CA CYS A 447 14.82 -15.87 -1.16
C CYS A 447 14.57 -15.00 -2.38
N ALA A 448 14.86 -15.56 -3.56
CA ALA A 448 14.50 -15.06 -4.88
C ALA A 448 14.11 -16.23 -5.78
N VAL A 449 13.45 -15.91 -6.88
CA VAL A 449 13.15 -16.87 -7.94
C VAL A 449 13.82 -16.43 -9.24
N MET A 450 14.25 -17.42 -10.01
CA MET A 450 14.82 -17.28 -11.33
C MET A 450 13.97 -18.09 -12.31
N TYR A 451 13.44 -17.40 -13.31
CA TYR A 451 12.76 -17.96 -14.45
C TYR A 451 13.71 -18.06 -15.64
N VAL A 452 13.67 -19.19 -16.34
CA VAL A 452 14.40 -19.41 -17.59
C VAL A 452 13.46 -20.04 -18.60
N ALA A 453 13.27 -19.37 -19.74
CA ALA A 453 12.46 -19.88 -20.83
C ALA A 453 12.92 -21.28 -21.25
N LYS A 454 11.95 -22.15 -21.59
CA LYS A 454 12.19 -23.58 -21.78
C LYS A 454 13.31 -23.87 -22.79
N GLU A 455 13.34 -23.13 -23.89
CA GLU A 455 14.32 -23.22 -24.97
C GLU A 455 15.75 -22.82 -24.54
N ASN A 456 15.87 -22.02 -23.48
CA ASN A 456 17.12 -21.47 -22.96
C ASN A 456 17.66 -22.26 -21.76
N GLN A 457 16.89 -23.19 -21.19
CA GLN A 457 17.34 -24.05 -20.09
C GLN A 457 18.57 -24.90 -20.47
N LYS A 458 18.73 -25.24 -21.76
CA LYS A 458 19.91 -25.96 -22.27
C LYS A 458 21.22 -25.18 -22.16
N LEU A 459 21.16 -23.87 -21.91
CA LEU A 459 22.35 -23.04 -21.65
C LEU A 459 22.93 -23.34 -20.26
N PHE A 460 22.11 -23.82 -19.33
CA PHE A 460 22.52 -24.12 -17.97
C PHE A 460 23.16 -25.50 -17.90
N ARG A 461 24.48 -25.53 -17.76
CA ARG A 461 25.21 -26.77 -17.46
C ARG A 461 25.30 -27.03 -15.96
N SER A 462 25.23 -25.96 -15.16
CA SER A 462 25.41 -26.00 -13.72
C SER A 462 24.52 -24.99 -12.98
N SER A 463 24.19 -25.34 -11.74
CA SER A 463 23.78 -24.37 -10.72
C SER A 463 24.96 -23.48 -10.30
N MET A 464 24.72 -22.48 -9.47
CA MET A 464 25.79 -21.75 -8.78
C MET A 464 25.60 -21.84 -7.25
N PRO A 465 26.60 -22.30 -6.47
CA PRO A 465 27.76 -23.07 -6.94
C PRO A 465 27.31 -24.38 -7.62
N THR A 466 28.26 -25.07 -8.26
CA THR A 466 28.01 -26.38 -8.88
C THR A 466 27.58 -27.41 -7.84
N GLY A 467 26.34 -27.90 -7.95
CA GLY A 467 25.77 -28.94 -7.09
C GLY A 467 25.98 -30.37 -7.61
N PRO A 468 25.43 -31.39 -6.91
CA PRO A 468 25.54 -32.80 -7.30
C PRO A 468 24.77 -33.16 -8.58
N TYR A 469 23.87 -32.28 -9.04
CA TYR A 469 23.04 -32.49 -10.24
C TYR A 469 23.61 -31.84 -11.52
N TYR A 470 24.92 -31.61 -11.56
CA TYR A 470 25.62 -31.03 -12.72
C TYR A 470 25.46 -31.87 -14.00
N ASN A 471 25.15 -31.21 -15.12
CA ASN A 471 25.00 -31.83 -16.44
C ASN A 471 26.33 -31.79 -17.21
N SER A 472 27.15 -32.84 -17.09
CA SER A 472 28.41 -32.94 -17.84
C SER A 472 28.17 -33.37 -19.30
N PRO A 473 28.56 -32.56 -20.31
CA PRO A 473 28.30 -32.89 -21.72
C PRO A 473 29.17 -34.03 -22.27
N ASP A 474 30.40 -34.20 -21.75
CA ASP A 474 31.43 -35.03 -22.42
C ASP A 474 31.89 -36.25 -21.60
N VAL A 475 31.26 -36.52 -20.44
CA VAL A 475 31.65 -37.64 -19.57
C VAL A 475 30.66 -38.80 -19.73
N THR A 476 31.06 -39.82 -20.50
CA THR A 476 30.31 -41.08 -20.67
C THR A 476 30.04 -41.74 -19.31
N GLY A 477 28.78 -42.09 -19.02
CA GLY A 477 28.38 -42.70 -17.75
C GLY A 477 28.10 -41.71 -16.61
N SER A 478 28.28 -40.39 -16.81
CA SER A 478 27.82 -39.36 -15.86
C SER A 478 26.30 -39.17 -15.86
N GLY A 479 25.62 -39.64 -16.91
CA GLY A 479 24.36 -40.39 -16.80
C GLY A 479 23.16 -39.72 -16.15
N ARG A 480 23.12 -38.40 -15.99
CA ARG A 480 21.91 -37.75 -15.51
C ARG A 480 21.65 -36.51 -16.36
N GLY A 481 20.72 -36.64 -17.31
CA GLY A 481 20.12 -35.50 -18.00
C GLY A 481 19.16 -34.80 -17.04
N HIS A 482 19.72 -34.19 -15.99
CA HIS A 482 18.94 -33.50 -14.97
C HIS A 482 18.20 -32.34 -15.60
N THR A 483 16.94 -32.18 -15.19
CA THR A 483 16.17 -31.02 -15.63
C THR A 483 16.77 -29.74 -15.03
N PHE A 484 16.41 -28.59 -15.61
CA PHE A 484 16.75 -27.30 -15.03
C PHE A 484 16.28 -27.16 -13.58
N ALA A 485 15.09 -27.67 -13.28
CA ALA A 485 14.54 -27.76 -11.94
C ALA A 485 15.41 -28.60 -10.99
N ASP A 486 15.82 -29.79 -11.41
CA ASP A 486 16.65 -30.69 -10.60
C ASP A 486 17.99 -30.04 -10.25
N MET A 487 18.65 -29.40 -11.22
CA MET A 487 19.93 -28.70 -11.01
C MET A 487 19.87 -27.68 -9.86
N HIS A 488 18.73 -27.03 -9.65
CA HIS A 488 18.54 -26.00 -8.63
C HIS A 488 17.79 -26.48 -7.39
N SER A 489 17.38 -27.75 -7.36
CA SER A 489 16.74 -28.33 -6.17
C SER A 489 17.72 -28.48 -5.01
N TRP A 490 19.01 -28.69 -5.32
CA TRP A 490 20.09 -28.80 -4.34
C TRP A 490 21.43 -28.32 -4.92
N SER A 491 21.92 -27.19 -4.43
CA SER A 491 23.22 -26.61 -4.83
C SER A 491 24.20 -26.51 -3.65
N GLY A 492 24.07 -27.40 -2.67
CA GLY A 492 24.83 -27.41 -1.42
C GLY A 492 23.96 -27.15 -0.19
N THR A 493 24.40 -27.65 0.96
CA THR A 493 23.65 -27.58 2.21
C THR A 493 23.49 -26.13 2.68
N VAL A 494 22.24 -25.66 2.74
CA VAL A 494 21.84 -24.33 3.20
C VAL A 494 20.53 -24.41 3.98
N ASP A 495 20.21 -23.39 4.78
CA ASP A 495 18.87 -23.26 5.37
C ASP A 495 17.85 -22.95 4.24
N LEU A 496 16.96 -23.90 3.96
CA LEU A 496 15.89 -23.76 2.96
C LEU A 496 14.64 -23.05 3.51
N THR A 497 14.62 -22.72 4.81
CA THR A 497 13.51 -22.01 5.45
C THR A 497 13.10 -20.74 4.70
N PRO A 498 14.03 -19.92 4.15
CA PRO A 498 13.64 -18.77 3.36
C PRO A 498 12.79 -19.11 2.14
N TYR A 499 13.18 -20.11 1.35
CA TYR A 499 12.41 -20.54 0.17
C TYR A 499 11.04 -21.08 0.55
N LEU A 500 10.96 -21.81 1.66
CA LEU A 500 9.73 -22.43 2.13
C LEU A 500 8.77 -21.43 2.80
N SER A 501 9.30 -20.31 3.31
CA SER A 501 8.50 -19.22 3.88
C SER A 501 7.56 -18.55 2.87
N VAL A 502 7.81 -18.74 1.57
CA VAL A 502 6.91 -18.34 0.48
C VAL A 502 5.49 -18.85 0.70
N ASN A 503 5.33 -20.10 1.16
CA ASN A 503 4.00 -20.67 1.35
C ASN A 503 3.19 -19.83 2.36
N ALA A 504 3.78 -19.55 3.53
CA ALA A 504 3.15 -18.74 4.58
C ALA A 504 2.97 -17.28 4.16
N ALA A 505 3.89 -16.74 3.36
CA ALA A 505 3.79 -15.38 2.86
C ALA A 505 2.62 -15.21 1.88
N LEU A 506 2.45 -16.16 0.95
CA LEU A 506 1.30 -16.18 0.04
C LEU A 506 -0.01 -16.42 0.81
N ASP A 507 -0.04 -17.31 1.81
CA ASP A 507 -1.22 -17.52 2.66
C ASP A 507 -1.63 -16.22 3.37
N TYR A 508 -0.66 -15.49 3.93
CA TYR A 508 -0.91 -14.19 4.56
C TYR A 508 -1.43 -13.17 3.56
N ARG A 509 -0.80 -13.03 2.39
CA ARG A 509 -1.20 -12.07 1.36
C ARG A 509 -2.61 -12.37 0.82
N GLU A 510 -2.93 -13.64 0.58
CA GLU A 510 -4.28 -14.09 0.22
C GLU A 510 -5.30 -13.74 1.31
N SER A 511 -4.96 -13.96 2.59
CA SER A 511 -5.87 -13.69 3.72
C SER A 511 -6.24 -12.20 3.89
N ILE A 512 -5.38 -11.30 3.42
CA ILE A 512 -5.62 -9.84 3.47
C ILE A 512 -6.20 -9.30 2.15
N GLY A 513 -6.74 -10.16 1.29
CA GLY A 513 -7.43 -9.77 0.06
C GLY A 513 -6.60 -9.87 -1.21
N GLY A 514 -5.38 -10.42 -1.14
CA GLY A 514 -4.57 -10.79 -2.29
C GLY A 514 -3.83 -9.64 -2.97
N GLU A 515 -3.10 -9.99 -4.02
CA GLU A 515 -2.12 -9.13 -4.71
C GLU A 515 -2.73 -7.83 -5.25
N ALA A 516 -3.91 -7.91 -5.87
CA ALA A 516 -4.55 -6.75 -6.48
C ALA A 516 -4.90 -5.68 -5.44
N ARG A 517 -5.48 -6.07 -4.30
CA ARG A 517 -5.83 -5.17 -3.20
C ARG A 517 -4.59 -4.54 -2.58
N ILE A 518 -3.55 -5.34 -2.34
CA ILE A 518 -2.26 -4.88 -1.78
C ILE A 518 -1.63 -3.83 -2.71
N ASN A 519 -1.52 -4.15 -4.00
CA ASN A 519 -0.87 -3.28 -4.98
C ASN A 519 -1.68 -1.99 -5.22
N GLN A 520 -3.02 -2.09 -5.25
CA GLN A 520 -3.88 -0.91 -5.37
C GLN A 520 -3.68 0.06 -4.20
N TYR A 521 -3.67 -0.45 -2.96
CA TYR A 521 -3.42 0.37 -1.78
C TYR A 521 -2.04 1.03 -1.84
N CYS A 522 -0.99 0.23 -2.05
CA CYS A 522 0.39 0.73 -2.00
C CYS A 522 0.67 1.74 -3.11
N ARG A 523 0.21 1.49 -4.34
CA ARG A 523 0.40 2.43 -5.45
C ARG A 523 -0.37 3.73 -5.23
N SER A 524 -1.62 3.64 -4.76
CA SER A 524 -2.44 4.83 -4.48
C SER A 524 -1.79 5.68 -3.38
N LEU A 525 -1.33 5.05 -2.30
CA LEU A 525 -0.62 5.72 -1.21
C LEU A 525 0.69 6.37 -1.69
N ALA A 526 1.47 5.69 -2.52
CA ALA A 526 2.72 6.22 -3.08
C ALA A 526 2.48 7.50 -3.89
N ILE A 527 1.50 7.49 -4.79
CA ILE A 527 1.17 8.66 -5.63
C ILE A 527 0.59 9.80 -4.79
N GLN A 528 -0.41 9.52 -3.94
CA GLN A 528 -1.08 10.54 -3.14
C GLN A 528 -0.10 11.22 -2.16
N SER A 529 0.69 10.42 -1.43
CA SER A 529 1.66 10.96 -0.47
C SER A 529 2.83 11.65 -1.18
N GLY A 530 3.24 11.16 -2.35
CA GLY A 530 4.25 11.82 -3.17
C GLY A 530 3.83 13.22 -3.60
N LYS A 531 2.56 13.39 -4.03
CA LYS A 531 1.99 14.69 -4.43
C LYS A 531 1.97 15.66 -3.27
N ALA A 532 1.45 15.21 -2.14
CA ALA A 532 1.38 16.00 -0.93
C ALA A 532 2.76 16.39 -0.38
N LEU A 533 3.75 15.49 -0.47
CA LEU A 533 5.14 15.82 -0.09
C LEU A 533 5.77 16.84 -1.05
N ALA A 534 5.56 16.69 -2.36
CA ALA A 534 6.04 17.66 -3.34
C ALA A 534 5.45 19.04 -3.07
N GLU A 535 4.15 19.12 -2.76
CA GLU A 535 3.49 20.37 -2.36
C GLU A 535 4.06 20.93 -1.05
N LEU A 536 4.16 20.10 0.00
CA LEU A 536 4.70 20.48 1.30
C LEU A 536 6.15 20.99 1.22
N TRP A 537 6.96 20.39 0.37
CA TRP A 537 8.36 20.74 0.19
C TRP A 537 8.57 21.86 -0.85
N GLY A 538 7.53 22.26 -1.59
CA GLY A 538 7.67 23.19 -2.70
C GLY A 538 8.53 22.64 -3.84
N THR A 539 8.48 21.33 -4.05
CA THR A 539 9.29 20.60 -5.05
C THR A 539 8.40 19.75 -5.99
N CYS A 540 8.94 18.64 -6.51
CA CYS A 540 8.25 17.80 -7.47
C CYS A 540 8.48 16.30 -7.20
N ILE A 541 7.60 15.48 -7.78
CA ILE A 541 7.80 14.04 -7.91
C ILE A 541 8.62 13.78 -9.18
N LEU A 542 9.52 12.79 -9.14
CA LEU A 542 10.17 12.26 -10.34
C LEU A 542 9.22 11.26 -10.99
N ASP A 543 8.31 11.80 -11.78
CA ASP A 543 7.40 11.08 -12.66
C ASP A 543 7.03 11.98 -13.85
N ASN A 544 6.28 11.42 -14.80
CA ASN A 544 5.56 12.20 -15.81
C ASN A 544 4.08 12.35 -15.42
N ASP A 545 3.33 13.18 -16.15
CA ASP A 545 1.92 13.48 -15.85
C ASP A 545 1.00 12.24 -15.89
N ALA A 546 1.45 11.15 -16.54
CA ALA A 546 0.73 9.88 -16.60
C ALA A 546 1.01 8.94 -15.40
N TYR A 547 1.95 9.28 -14.52
CA TYR A 547 2.37 8.46 -13.37
C TYR A 547 2.75 7.03 -13.74
N GLU A 548 3.40 6.85 -14.90
CA GLU A 548 3.81 5.53 -15.40
C GLU A 548 5.14 5.05 -14.78
N LEU A 549 5.92 5.94 -14.17
CA LEU A 549 7.16 5.59 -13.47
C LEU A 549 6.91 5.18 -12.02
N THR A 550 5.92 5.78 -11.34
CA THR A 550 5.57 5.46 -9.95
C THR A 550 4.76 4.18 -9.86
N SER A 551 5.27 3.26 -9.06
CA SER A 551 4.57 2.05 -8.60
C SER A 551 4.39 2.16 -7.07
N ASN A 552 4.60 1.11 -6.29
CA ASN A 552 4.61 1.19 -4.82
C ASN A 552 5.84 1.93 -4.23
N MET A 553 6.70 2.52 -5.09
CA MET A 553 7.77 3.42 -4.68
C MET A 553 7.61 4.75 -5.40
N VAL A 554 7.71 5.84 -4.66
CA VAL A 554 7.67 7.22 -5.18
C VAL A 554 8.98 7.94 -4.89
N ASN A 555 9.39 8.82 -5.80
CA ASN A 555 10.62 9.60 -5.69
C ASN A 555 10.23 11.09 -5.60
N VAL A 556 10.60 11.77 -4.52
CA VAL A 556 10.25 13.19 -4.30
C VAL A 556 11.52 14.01 -4.10
N LYS A 557 11.67 15.13 -4.82
CA LYS A 557 12.85 16.00 -4.74
C LYS A 557 12.90 16.62 -3.35
N LEU A 558 14.04 16.54 -2.66
CA LEU A 558 14.20 17.21 -1.37
C LEU A 558 14.19 18.73 -1.54
N PRO A 559 13.71 19.49 -0.54
CA PRO A 559 13.72 20.96 -0.53
C PRO A 559 15.13 21.50 -0.26
N LEU A 560 16.08 21.16 -1.13
CA LEU A 560 17.49 21.57 -1.08
C LEU A 560 17.95 21.98 -2.47
N GLU A 561 18.52 23.18 -2.57
CA GLU A 561 19.12 23.68 -3.80
C GLU A 561 20.64 23.43 -3.77
N LEU A 562 21.08 22.34 -4.44
CA LEU A 562 22.48 21.90 -4.37
C LEU A 562 23.48 22.96 -4.86
N SER A 563 23.04 23.88 -5.73
CA SER A 563 23.86 25.00 -6.21
C SER A 563 24.18 26.05 -5.14
N GLN A 564 23.43 26.09 -4.04
CA GLN A 564 23.66 27.01 -2.92
C GLN A 564 24.63 26.44 -1.88
N LEU A 565 24.95 25.14 -1.96
CA LEU A 565 25.89 24.49 -1.07
C LEU A 565 27.34 24.88 -1.42
N PRO A 566 28.26 24.84 -0.44
CA PRO A 566 29.69 25.00 -0.72
C PRO A 566 30.17 24.05 -1.81
N SER A 567 31.03 24.53 -2.73
CA SER A 567 31.47 23.78 -3.91
C SER A 567 32.23 22.49 -3.60
N ASP A 568 32.78 22.37 -2.39
CA ASP A 568 33.48 21.20 -1.86
C ASP A 568 32.55 20.20 -1.13
N THR A 569 31.23 20.47 -1.10
CA THR A 569 30.25 19.59 -0.46
C THR A 569 30.18 18.24 -1.17
N ASN A 570 30.50 17.17 -0.45
CA ASN A 570 30.30 15.82 -0.95
C ASN A 570 28.82 15.41 -0.84
N ILE A 571 28.10 15.43 -1.95
CA ILE A 571 26.65 15.14 -2.02
C ILE A 571 26.30 13.74 -1.51
N ASN A 572 27.18 12.75 -1.71
CA ASN A 572 26.95 11.40 -1.18
C ASN A 572 27.01 11.36 0.35
N ASP A 573 27.90 12.15 0.96
CA ASP A 573 28.01 12.21 2.41
C ASP A 573 26.88 13.04 3.03
N LEU A 574 26.45 14.12 2.36
CA LEU A 574 25.23 14.85 2.72
C LEU A 574 24.01 13.94 2.72
N SER A 575 23.79 13.19 1.63
CA SER A 575 22.70 12.22 1.53
C SER A 575 22.71 11.18 2.67
N LYS A 576 23.88 10.63 3.01
CA LYS A 576 24.03 9.71 4.15
C LYS A 576 23.77 10.40 5.48
N HIS A 577 24.19 11.65 5.62
CA HIS A 577 23.98 12.43 6.84
C HIS A 577 22.50 12.66 7.11
N ILE A 578 21.74 13.11 6.10
CA ILE A 578 20.28 13.27 6.18
C ILE A 578 19.61 11.94 6.56
N GLN A 579 19.99 10.82 5.91
CA GLN A 579 19.47 9.50 6.26
C GLN A 579 19.78 9.09 7.72
N ARG A 580 20.99 9.40 8.21
CA ARG A 580 21.36 9.13 9.62
C ARG A 580 20.52 9.97 10.58
N GLN A 581 20.33 11.26 10.30
CA GLN A 581 19.48 12.11 11.14
C GLN A 581 18.04 11.60 11.19
N LEU A 582 17.48 11.14 10.06
CA LEU A 582 16.15 10.52 10.00
C LEU A 582 16.07 9.20 10.79
N MET A 583 17.09 8.34 10.68
CA MET A 583 17.15 7.06 11.40
C MET A 583 17.33 7.25 12.91
N HIS A 584 18.02 8.32 13.33
CA HIS A 584 18.29 8.65 14.73
C HIS A 584 17.45 9.81 15.24
N SER A 585 16.31 10.08 14.60
CA SER A 585 15.41 11.16 15.02
C SER A 585 14.80 10.86 16.40
N PRO A 586 14.66 11.88 17.28
CA PRO A 586 14.02 11.71 18.57
C PRO A 586 12.56 11.25 18.39
N ASN A 587 12.08 10.37 19.26
CA ASN A 587 10.71 9.82 19.30
C ASN A 587 10.29 8.90 18.14
N LYS A 588 10.74 9.15 16.91
CA LYS A 588 10.38 8.34 15.73
C LYS A 588 11.54 8.25 14.74
N ARG A 589 11.84 7.04 14.27
CA ARG A 589 12.93 6.69 13.35
C ARG A 589 12.37 6.40 11.96
N TYR A 590 12.97 6.98 10.93
CA TYR A 590 12.52 6.78 9.55
C TYR A 590 13.63 6.13 8.73
N SER A 591 13.31 4.98 8.10
CA SER A 591 14.17 4.39 7.08
C SER A 591 13.71 4.86 5.72
N VAL A 592 14.55 5.59 4.99
CA VAL A 592 14.29 6.07 3.62
C VAL A 592 15.61 6.02 2.84
N SER A 593 15.53 5.87 1.52
CA SER A 593 16.72 6.01 0.67
C SER A 593 16.79 7.44 0.14
N ILE A 594 17.86 8.17 0.47
CA ILE A 594 18.20 9.45 -0.16
C ILE A 594 19.31 9.20 -1.18
N TYR A 595 19.19 9.79 -2.37
CA TYR A 595 20.16 9.60 -3.45
C TYR A 595 20.21 10.81 -4.38
N GLN A 596 21.32 10.95 -5.10
CA GLN A 596 21.48 11.98 -6.10
C GLN A 596 21.03 11.46 -7.46
N HIS A 597 20.26 12.27 -8.19
CA HIS A 597 19.88 12.05 -9.58
C HIS A 597 19.60 13.40 -10.23
N ASP A 598 20.12 13.60 -11.44
CA ASP A 598 20.00 14.83 -12.23
C ASP A 598 20.19 16.12 -11.41
N PHE A 599 21.37 16.28 -10.81
CA PHE A 599 21.75 17.46 -10.01
C PHE A 599 20.85 17.80 -8.80
N ALA A 600 19.99 16.86 -8.37
CA ALA A 600 19.15 17.02 -7.18
C ALA A 600 19.27 15.81 -6.24
N LEU A 601 18.90 16.01 -4.98
CA LEU A 601 18.69 14.93 -4.02
C LEU A 601 17.21 14.52 -4.01
N TRP A 602 16.98 13.22 -3.97
CA TRP A 602 15.65 12.62 -4.03
C TRP A 602 15.45 11.66 -2.86
N ALA A 603 14.25 11.67 -2.28
CA ALA A 603 13.79 10.67 -1.33
C ALA A 603 12.99 9.60 -2.08
N ARG A 604 13.48 8.35 -2.06
CA ARG A 604 12.72 7.18 -2.54
C ARG A 604 11.95 6.56 -1.37
N ILE A 605 10.64 6.69 -1.41
CA ILE A 605 9.71 6.28 -0.36
C ILE A 605 8.96 5.04 -0.84
N SER A 606 8.99 3.97 -0.04
CA SER A 606 8.24 2.73 -0.27
C SER A 606 6.92 2.78 0.48
N ALA A 607 5.80 2.81 -0.25
CA ALA A 607 4.48 2.59 0.33
C ALA A 607 4.29 1.11 0.65
N GLN A 608 3.59 0.81 1.75
CA GLN A 608 3.29 -0.57 2.14
C GLN A 608 2.04 -0.65 3.02
N ILE A 609 1.40 -1.83 3.13
CA ILE A 609 0.15 -2.06 3.88
C ILE A 609 0.20 -1.66 5.35
N TYR A 610 1.38 -1.46 5.93
CA TYR A 610 1.56 -1.03 7.33
C TYR A 610 1.96 0.45 7.47
N VAL A 611 2.03 1.17 6.34
CA VAL A 611 2.35 2.60 6.22
C VAL A 611 1.07 3.33 5.84
N SER A 612 0.84 4.48 6.47
CA SER A 612 -0.31 5.38 6.22
C SER A 612 0.14 6.68 5.56
N TYR A 613 -0.82 7.46 5.06
CA TYR A 613 -0.57 8.79 4.51
C TYR A 613 0.07 9.71 5.56
N GLU A 614 -0.39 9.63 6.81
CA GLU A 614 0.12 10.42 7.92
C GLU A 614 1.58 10.11 8.23
N ASP A 615 2.00 8.86 8.06
CA ASP A 615 3.41 8.47 8.27
C ASP A 615 4.34 9.10 7.25
N ILE A 616 3.87 9.27 6.01
CA ILE A 616 4.68 9.80 4.92
C ILE A 616 4.65 11.33 4.92
N VAL A 617 3.46 11.94 4.99
CA VAL A 617 3.32 13.39 4.80
C VAL A 617 3.53 14.17 6.09
N PHE A 618 2.84 13.82 7.16
CA PHE A 618 2.88 14.60 8.41
C PHE A 618 4.09 14.25 9.28
N ASP A 619 4.38 12.97 9.43
CA ASP A 619 5.45 12.53 10.32
C ASP A 619 6.83 12.66 9.65
N PHE A 620 6.99 12.05 8.47
CA PHE A 620 8.24 12.06 7.73
C PHE A 620 8.47 13.40 6.99
N GLY A 621 7.45 13.93 6.32
CA GLY A 621 7.56 15.15 5.50
C GLY A 621 8.06 16.38 6.26
N TYR A 622 7.46 16.67 7.41
CA TYR A 622 7.90 17.79 8.27
C TYR A 622 9.27 17.54 8.88
N ARG A 623 9.61 16.28 9.20
CA ARG A 623 10.94 15.96 9.72
C ARG A 623 12.03 16.22 8.68
N VAL A 624 11.77 15.95 7.40
CA VAL A 624 12.69 16.30 6.31
C VAL A 624 12.84 17.81 6.20
N LEU A 625 11.75 18.59 6.28
CA LEU A 625 11.84 20.06 6.26
C LEU A 625 12.73 20.58 7.38
N ASP A 626 12.58 20.07 8.60
CA ASP A 626 13.41 20.49 9.73
C ASP A 626 14.89 20.17 9.53
N ILE A 627 15.21 18.99 8.98
CA ILE A 627 16.59 18.59 8.67
C ILE A 627 17.18 19.44 7.54
N CYS A 628 16.38 19.73 6.50
CA CYS A 628 16.83 20.46 5.33
C CYS A 628 17.06 21.95 5.62
N LYS A 629 16.43 22.56 6.64
CA LYS A 629 16.68 23.95 7.06
C LYS A 629 18.11 24.21 7.53
N ASP A 630 18.84 23.17 7.93
CA ASP A 630 20.23 23.28 8.38
C ASP A 630 21.24 23.41 7.22
N TYR A 631 20.76 23.37 5.97
CA TYR A 631 21.55 23.44 4.73
C TYR A 631 21.00 24.52 3.81
#